data_AF-A0A967VS46-F1
#
_entry.id   AF-A0A967VS46-F1
#
_cell.length_a   1.000
_cell.length_b   1.000
_cell.length_c   1.000
_cell.angle_alpha   90.00
_cell.angle_beta   90.00
_cell.angle_gamma   90.00
#
_symmetry.space_group_name_H-M   'P 1'
#
loop_
_entity.id
_entity.type
_entity.pdbx_description
1 polymer ?
#
loop_
_entity_poly.entity_id
_entity_poly.type
_entity_poly.pdbx_seq_one_letter_code
_entity_poly.pdbx_strand_id
1 'polypeptide(L)' 'SMAVGRRGGVLHEDSGRAGITGLMMRSTVKGTAARSAARIAVESERLGGSIGASAGADLLTWSLTVPSEHFRDG' A
#
# COMPACT_ATOMS: atom_id res chain seq x y z
N SER A 1 0.40 -10.61 -9.91
CA SER A 1 0.35 -9.31 -9.23
C SER A 1 -1.10 -8.90 -9.09
N MET A 2 -1.48 -8.32 -7.95
CA MET A 2 -2.83 -7.84 -7.68
C MET A 2 -2.75 -6.41 -7.12
N ALA A 3 -3.76 -5.59 -7.40
CA ALA A 3 -3.80 -4.22 -6.93
C ALA A 3 -5.23 -3.80 -6.60
N VAL A 4 -5.36 -2.88 -5.64
CA VAL A 4 -6.62 -2.23 -5.28
C VAL A 4 -6.46 -0.72 -5.39
N GLY A 5 -7.45 -0.09 -6.02
CA GLY A 5 -7.50 1.35 -6.23
C GLY A 5 -8.62 2.00 -5.43
N ARG A 6 -8.41 3.24 -4.97
CA ARG A 6 -9.45 4.07 -4.34
C ARG A 6 -9.36 5.50 -4.85
N ARG A 7 -10.50 6.10 -5.17
CA ARG A 7 -10.58 7.53 -5.51
C ARG A 7 -10.09 8.37 -4.32
N GLY A 8 -9.22 9.33 -4.62
CA GLY A 8 -8.55 10.19 -3.66
C GLY A 8 -7.15 10.56 -4.17
N GLY A 9 -6.54 11.58 -3.61
CA GLY A 9 -5.26 12.07 -4.12
C GLY A 9 -5.06 13.52 -3.78
N VAL A 10 -3.99 14.12 -4.28
CA VAL A 10 -3.61 15.49 -3.92
C VAL A 10 -4.67 16.54 -4.29
N LEU A 11 -5.56 16.27 -5.25
CA LEU A 11 -6.67 17.18 -5.59
C LEU A 11 -7.73 17.28 -4.48
N HIS A 12 -7.71 16.36 -3.51
CA HIS A 12 -8.65 16.32 -2.40
C HIS A 12 -8.06 16.91 -1.11
N GLU A 13 -6.87 17.50 -1.18
CA GLU A 13 -6.22 18.18 -0.06
C GLU A 13 -6.67 19.65 0.03
N ASP A 14 -6.81 20.14 1.25
CA ASP A 14 -6.99 21.56 1.54
C ASP A 14 -5.69 22.16 2.10
N SER A 15 -5.62 23.49 2.22
CA SER A 15 -4.41 24.20 2.69
C SER A 15 -3.97 23.78 4.10
N GLY A 16 -4.90 23.39 4.97
CA GLY A 16 -4.60 22.88 6.31
C GLY A 16 -4.14 21.42 6.34
N ARG A 17 -4.22 20.71 5.20
CA ARG A 17 -3.87 19.27 5.08
C ARG A 17 -2.93 18.98 3.91
N ALA A 18 -2.27 19.99 3.36
CA ALA A 18 -1.33 19.82 2.27
C ALA A 18 -0.26 18.77 2.61
N GLY A 19 -0.08 17.79 1.72
CA GLY A 19 0.84 16.67 1.87
C GLY A 19 0.29 15.45 2.63
N ILE A 20 -0.95 15.48 3.13
CA ILE A 20 -1.53 14.37 3.88
C ILE A 20 -1.63 13.08 3.05
N THR A 21 -1.87 13.18 1.74
CA THR A 21 -1.93 12.03 0.84
C THR A 21 -0.57 11.33 0.77
N GLY A 22 0.49 12.12 0.57
CA GLY A 22 1.85 11.60 0.50
C GLY A 22 2.29 10.98 1.84
N LEU A 23 1.95 11.64 2.96
CA LEU A 23 2.21 11.11 4.29
C LEU A 23 1.46 9.80 4.53
N MET A 24 0.16 9.76 4.22
CA MET A 24 -0.67 8.57 4.31
C MET A 24 -0.04 7.42 3.53
N MET A 25 0.28 7.60 2.25
CA MET A 25 0.84 6.52 1.41
C MET A 25 2.14 5.94 1.98
N ARG A 26 3.07 6.79 2.43
CA ARG A 26 4.32 6.33 3.07
C ARG A 26 4.07 5.59 4.38
N SER A 27 3.05 5.98 5.14
CA SER A 27 2.71 5.37 6.42
C SER A 27 1.90 4.08 6.25
N THR A 28 1.15 3.89 5.17
CA THR A 28 0.28 2.72 4.98
C THR A 28 1.03 1.38 4.98
N VAL A 29 2.32 1.38 4.61
CA VAL A 29 3.18 0.19 4.63
C VAL A 29 3.83 -0.06 5.99
N LYS A 30 3.54 0.76 7.01
CA LYS A 30 4.12 0.65 8.36
C LYS A 30 3.29 -0.19 9.34
N GLY A 31 2.35 -0.97 8.82
CA GLY A 31 1.53 -1.87 9.62
C GLY A 31 0.06 -1.45 9.65
N THR A 32 -0.73 -2.28 10.32
CA THR A 32 -2.15 -2.09 10.57
C THR A 32 -2.42 -2.30 12.06
N ALA A 33 -3.65 -2.03 12.50
CA ALA A 33 -4.07 -2.34 13.86
C ALA A 33 -3.90 -3.84 14.23
N ALA A 34 -3.95 -4.73 13.24
CA ALA A 34 -3.89 -6.18 13.44
C ALA A 34 -2.51 -6.79 13.15
N ARG A 35 -1.65 -6.13 12.36
CA ARG A 35 -0.36 -6.67 11.91
C ARG A 35 0.72 -5.60 11.94
N SER A 36 1.84 -5.88 12.58
CA SER A 36 3.00 -4.97 12.60
C SER A 36 3.69 -4.89 11.23
N ALA A 37 4.42 -3.80 10.98
CA ALA A 37 5.24 -3.66 9.78
C ALA A 37 6.20 -4.85 9.57
N ALA A 38 6.87 -5.28 10.66
CA ALA A 38 7.82 -6.39 10.63
C ALA A 38 7.13 -7.71 10.24
N ARG A 39 5.93 -7.98 10.76
CA ARG A 39 5.17 -9.17 10.40
C ARG A 39 4.77 -9.16 8.93
N ILE A 40 4.27 -8.03 8.43
CA ILE A 40 3.90 -7.86 7.01
C ILE A 40 5.13 -8.07 6.10
N ALA A 41 6.28 -7.51 6.48
CA ALA A 41 7.52 -7.69 5.72
C ALA A 41 7.93 -9.16 5.66
N VAL A 42 7.99 -9.86 6.80
CA VAL A 42 8.36 -11.29 6.86
C VAL A 42 7.38 -12.17 6.06
N GLU A 43 6.08 -11.93 6.18
CA GLU A 43 5.06 -12.69 5.44
C GLU A 43 5.19 -12.44 3.92
N SER A 44 5.43 -11.19 3.50
CA SER A 44 5.61 -10.85 2.09
C SER A 44 6.90 -11.43 1.50
N GLU A 45 8.02 -11.33 2.24
CA GLU A 45 9.33 -11.86 1.84
C GLU A 45 9.31 -13.40 1.74
N ARG A 46 8.61 -14.08 2.65
CA ARG A 46 8.46 -15.55 2.61
C ARG A 46 7.79 -16.03 1.33
N LEU A 47 6.88 -15.23 0.77
CA LEU A 47 6.21 -15.52 -0.50
C LEU A 47 7.04 -15.07 -1.71
N GLY A 48 8.26 -14.52 -1.51
CA GLY A 48 9.06 -13.91 -2.57
C GLY A 48 8.41 -12.64 -3.14
N GLY A 49 7.55 -11.98 -2.36
CA GLY A 49 6.70 -10.89 -2.81
C GLY A 49 7.20 -9.49 -2.52
N SER A 50 6.53 -8.50 -3.10
CA SER A 50 6.74 -7.07 -2.85
C SER A 50 5.41 -6.31 -2.75
N ILE A 51 5.37 -5.34 -1.83
CA ILE A 51 4.24 -4.44 -1.61
C ILE A 51 4.55 -3.07 -2.21
N GLY A 52 3.61 -2.52 -2.98
CA GLY A 52 3.68 -1.17 -3.53
C GLY A 52 2.54 -0.28 -3.02
N ALA A 53 2.81 1.01 -2.91
CA ALA A 53 1.82 2.03 -2.57
C ALA A 53 2.10 3.30 -3.37
N SER A 54 1.11 3.83 -4.10
CA SER A 54 1.25 5.04 -4.93
C SER A 54 0.03 5.95 -4.86
N ALA A 55 0.25 7.26 -4.99
CA ALA A 55 -0.81 8.25 -5.08
C ALA A 55 -0.62 9.12 -6.32
N GLY A 56 -1.72 9.37 -7.03
CA GLY A 56 -1.84 10.36 -8.08
C GLY A 56 -2.68 11.56 -7.66
N ALA A 57 -3.17 12.29 -8.65
CA ALA A 57 -4.03 13.46 -8.46
C ALA A 57 -5.38 13.08 -7.83
N ASP A 58 -5.98 11.99 -8.29
CA ASP A 58 -7.34 11.55 -7.96
C ASP A 58 -7.49 10.03 -7.76
N LEU A 59 -6.39 9.27 -7.84
CA LEU A 59 -6.35 7.84 -7.54
C LEU A 59 -5.22 7.47 -6.56
N LEU A 60 -5.56 6.62 -5.59
CA LEU A 60 -4.63 5.93 -4.69
C LEU A 60 -4.60 4.44 -5.04
N THR A 61 -3.41 3.84 -5.05
CA THR A 61 -3.25 2.41 -5.40
C THR A 61 -2.33 1.71 -4.42
N TRP A 62 -2.73 0.50 -4.01
CA TRP A 62 -1.87 -0.46 -3.31
C TRP A 62 -1.73 -1.72 -4.16
N SER A 63 -0.54 -2.30 -4.20
CA SER A 63 -0.26 -3.51 -4.97
C SER A 63 0.51 -4.54 -4.16
N LEU A 64 0.27 -5.81 -4.47
CA LEU A 64 1.04 -6.96 -4.01
C LEU A 64 1.46 -7.79 -5.22
N THR A 65 2.76 -7.98 -5.36
CA THR A 65 3.33 -8.87 -6.37
C THR A 65 3.93 -10.06 -5.67
N VAL A 66 3.57 -11.27 -6.09
CA VAL A 66 4.14 -12.55 -5.64
C VAL A 66 4.35 -13.44 -6.88
N PRO A 67 5.30 -14.39 -6.85
CA PRO A 67 5.43 -15.45 -7.85
C PRO A 67 4.12 -16.24 -8.01
N SER A 68 3.85 -16.72 -9.22
CA SER A 68 2.57 -17.37 -9.56
C SER A 68 2.28 -18.65 -8.77
N GLU A 69 3.33 -19.37 -8.33
CA GLU A 69 3.19 -20.57 -7.49
C GLU A 69 2.58 -20.30 -6.12
N HIS A 70 2.74 -19.09 -5.58
CA HIS A 70 2.25 -18.70 -4.26
C HIS A 70 0.96 -17.86 -4.30
N PHE A 71 0.39 -17.64 -5.48
CA PHE A 71 -0.77 -16.76 -5.62
C PHE A 71 -2.05 -17.32 -4.96
N ARG A 72 -2.11 -18.62 -4.67
CA ARG A 72 -3.24 -19.27 -3.97
C ARG A 72 -3.04 -19.39 -2.46
N ASP A 73 -1.82 -19.15 -1.97
CA ASP A 73 -1.44 -19.34 -0.56
C ASP A 73 -1.51 -18.04 0.27
N GLY A 74 -1.85 -16.90 -0.35
CA GLY A 74 -1.97 -15.58 0.27
C GLY A 74 -3.42 -15.09 0.37
#